data_AF-A0AAU9CDW6-F1
#
_entry.id   AF-A0AAU9CDW6-F1
#
_cell.length_a   1.000
_cell.length_b   1.000
_cell.length_c   1.000
_cell.angle_alpha   90.00
_cell.angle_beta   90.00
_cell.angle_gamma   90.00
#
_symmetry.space_group_name_H-M   'P 1'
#
loop_
_entity.id
_entity.type
_entity.pdbx_description
1 polymer ?
#
loop_
_entity_poly.entity_id
_entity_poly.type
_entity_poly.pdbx_seq_one_letter_code
_entity_poly.pdbx_strand_id
1 'polypeptide(L)'
;MSRVSAFLLWGTMFFAGGVWCAPSCDRLAWMPERSRGVVPLSARCPQKPQLALGSILQLLPGSRLWLQSASGEEMVCQSRSDSPIALLINRTDPPWFSSARLPDCRWQERRWRCGDGRGKMLLLCVLAENRGEEKRTDTPQPATSLVLRSPPGVAGQDCRTVPQAVRRGLRLCLELTGRTDPVSLSWQTGEDGRVKEIHLPP
;
A
#
# COMPACT_ATOMS: atom_id res chain seq x y z
N MET A 1 55.49 60.32 -20.14
CA MET A 1 54.03 60.36 -20.38
C MET A 1 53.51 58.92 -20.35
N SER A 2 52.93 58.54 -19.22
CA SER A 2 52.38 57.20 -18.95
C SER A 2 51.04 56.99 -19.65
N ARG A 3 50.84 55.81 -20.24
CA ARG A 3 49.50 55.33 -20.62
C ARG A 3 49.17 54.12 -19.74
N VAL A 4 48.12 54.26 -18.95
CA VAL A 4 47.56 53.25 -18.04
C VAL A 4 46.54 52.41 -18.82
N SER A 5 46.64 51.10 -18.61
CA SER A 5 45.77 50.03 -19.11
C SER A 5 44.33 50.14 -18.60
N ALA A 6 43.36 49.71 -19.41
CA ALA A 6 42.05 49.26 -18.93
C ALA A 6 41.51 48.15 -19.85
N PHE A 7 41.82 46.90 -19.50
CA PHE A 7 41.17 45.71 -20.06
C PHE A 7 40.03 45.33 -19.11
N LEU A 8 38.78 45.56 -19.55
CA LEU A 8 37.58 45.05 -18.90
C LEU A 8 37.27 43.67 -19.48
N LEU A 9 37.60 42.61 -18.74
CA LEU A 9 37.13 41.25 -19.01
C LEU A 9 35.86 41.01 -18.20
N TRP A 10 34.71 41.12 -18.86
CA TRP A 10 33.42 40.64 -18.35
C TRP A 10 33.38 39.11 -18.45
N GLY A 11 33.60 38.43 -17.32
CA GLY A 11 33.37 37.00 -17.16
C GLY A 11 31.89 36.71 -16.99
N THR A 12 31.25 36.17 -18.01
CA THR A 12 29.88 35.64 -17.94
C THR A 12 29.89 34.27 -17.27
N MET A 13 29.50 34.22 -16.00
CA MET A 13 29.12 32.98 -15.32
C MET A 13 27.81 32.46 -15.93
N PHE A 14 27.90 31.48 -16.82
CA PHE A 14 26.77 30.63 -17.18
C PHE A 14 26.47 29.67 -16.01
N PHE A 15 25.54 30.06 -15.14
CA PHE A 15 24.89 29.11 -14.24
C PHE A 15 23.99 28.19 -15.08
N ALA A 16 24.50 27.00 -15.40
CA ALA A 16 23.69 25.90 -15.89
C ALA A 16 22.77 25.45 -14.74
N GLY A 17 21.60 26.05 -14.66
CA GLY A 17 20.52 25.62 -13.78
C GLY A 17 20.05 24.24 -14.21
N GLY A 18 20.60 23.19 -13.60
CA GLY A 18 20.03 21.86 -13.70
C GLY A 18 18.60 21.90 -13.14
N VAL A 19 17.62 21.48 -13.93
CA VAL A 19 16.25 21.25 -13.45
C VAL A 19 16.30 19.96 -12.64
N TRP A 20 16.24 20.07 -11.31
CA TRP A 20 16.11 18.90 -10.43
C TRP A 20 14.66 18.43 -10.51
N CYS A 21 14.39 17.39 -11.30
CA CYS A 21 13.12 16.67 -11.22
C CYS A 21 13.01 16.06 -9.81
N ALA A 22 12.24 16.70 -8.94
CA ALA A 22 11.92 16.15 -7.63
C ALA A 22 11.18 14.80 -7.83
N PRO A 23 11.59 13.72 -7.15
CA PRO A 23 10.89 12.45 -7.24
C PRO A 23 9.45 12.61 -6.73
N SER A 24 8.45 12.16 -7.51
CA SER A 24 7.06 12.15 -7.07
C SER A 24 6.86 11.12 -5.96
N CYS A 25 6.57 11.56 -4.74
CA CYS A 25 6.51 10.72 -3.54
C CYS A 25 5.08 10.34 -3.11
N ASP A 26 4.08 10.85 -3.82
CA ASP A 26 2.72 10.92 -3.27
C ASP A 26 1.83 9.80 -3.80
N ARG A 27 2.39 8.89 -4.63
CA ARG A 27 1.61 7.91 -5.41
C ARG A 27 1.53 6.53 -4.79
N LEU A 28 2.56 6.12 -4.05
CA LEU A 28 2.65 4.77 -3.50
C LEU A 28 3.26 4.84 -2.10
N ALA A 29 2.62 4.17 -1.16
CA ALA A 29 3.10 4.04 0.20
C ALA A 29 3.29 2.55 0.55
N TRP A 30 4.37 2.29 1.27
CA TRP A 30 4.53 1.04 2.01
C TRP A 30 3.79 1.17 3.34
N MET A 31 3.15 0.09 3.82
CA MET A 31 2.46 0.08 5.12
C MET A 31 3.32 -0.71 6.12
N PRO A 32 4.28 -0.07 6.84
CA PRO A 32 5.21 -0.76 7.73
C PRO A 32 4.50 -1.51 8.87
N GLU A 33 3.40 -0.98 9.38
CA GLU A 33 2.61 -1.57 10.47
C GLU A 33 1.84 -2.84 10.05
N ARG A 34 1.54 -2.99 8.76
CA ARG A 34 0.90 -4.20 8.20
C ARG A 34 1.90 -5.18 7.59
N SER A 35 3.09 -4.68 7.26
CA SER A 35 4.16 -5.46 6.66
C SER A 35 5.03 -6.13 7.72
N ARG A 36 5.63 -7.28 7.37
CA ARG A 36 6.54 -8.01 8.25
C ARG A 36 7.73 -8.51 7.45
N GLY A 37 8.94 -8.30 7.96
CA GLY A 37 10.18 -8.74 7.28
C GLY A 37 10.48 -7.97 5.99
N VAL A 38 10.06 -6.71 5.90
CA VAL A 38 10.36 -5.82 4.76
C VAL A 38 11.35 -4.75 5.21
N VAL A 39 12.43 -4.59 4.46
CA VAL A 39 13.47 -3.60 4.72
C VAL A 39 13.60 -2.68 3.50
N PRO A 40 13.39 -1.35 3.63
CA PRO A 40 13.68 -0.42 2.54
C PRO A 40 15.20 -0.30 2.37
N LEU A 41 15.72 -0.72 1.21
CA LEU A 41 17.14 -0.59 0.87
C LEU A 41 17.47 0.78 0.27
N SER A 42 16.51 1.35 -0.47
CA SER A 42 16.61 2.72 -0.95
C SER A 42 15.23 3.39 -0.86
N ALA A 43 15.19 4.53 -0.16
CA ALA A 43 14.03 5.41 -0.10
C ALA A 43 14.43 6.74 -0.70
N ARG A 44 13.74 7.14 -1.77
CA ARG A 44 13.97 8.45 -2.43
C ARG A 44 13.05 9.55 -1.90
N CYS A 45 12.14 9.20 -0.99
CA CYS A 45 11.18 10.13 -0.41
C CYS A 45 11.64 10.57 0.99
N PRO A 46 11.55 11.88 1.30
CA PRO A 46 11.92 12.40 2.61
C PRO A 46 10.95 11.95 3.70
N GLN A 47 9.68 11.72 3.35
CA GLN A 47 8.65 11.25 4.27
C GLN A 47 8.49 9.74 4.16
N LYS A 48 8.80 9.00 5.23
CA LYS A 48 8.39 7.60 5.34
C LYS A 48 6.88 7.54 5.65
N PRO A 49 6.14 6.56 5.11
CA PRO A 49 6.60 5.39 4.35
C PRO A 49 6.36 5.52 2.82
N GLN A 50 6.49 6.72 2.26
CA GLN A 50 6.28 6.95 0.83
C GLN A 50 7.37 6.32 -0.03
N LEU A 51 6.98 5.84 -1.22
CA LEU A 51 7.84 5.24 -2.21
C LEU A 51 7.75 6.01 -3.53
N ALA A 52 8.90 6.41 -4.05
CA ALA A 52 9.02 6.91 -5.41
C ALA A 52 9.51 5.81 -6.37
N LEU A 53 9.41 6.09 -7.66
CA LEU A 53 10.08 5.29 -8.68
C LEU A 53 11.60 5.23 -8.39
N GLY A 54 12.17 4.04 -8.52
CA GLY A 54 13.55 3.75 -8.16
C GLY A 54 13.77 3.37 -6.69
N SER A 55 12.74 3.36 -5.84
CA SER A 55 12.83 2.79 -4.49
C SER A 55 13.00 1.27 -4.54
N ILE A 56 13.79 0.72 -3.62
CA ILE A 56 14.04 -0.72 -3.53
C ILE A 56 13.59 -1.22 -2.15
N LEU A 57 12.74 -2.23 -2.16
CA LEU A 57 12.31 -2.97 -0.97
C LEU A 57 12.93 -4.35 -0.97
N GLN A 58 13.50 -4.76 0.15
CA GLN A 58 13.96 -6.12 0.37
C GLN A 58 12.95 -6.88 1.23
N LEU A 59 12.52 -8.02 0.72
CA LEU A 59 11.62 -8.96 1.37
C LEU A 59 12.46 -10.12 1.91
N LEU A 60 12.51 -10.27 3.23
CA LEU A 60 13.17 -11.40 3.87
C LEU A 60 12.40 -12.72 3.61
N PRO A 61 13.00 -13.89 3.87
CA PRO A 61 12.27 -15.16 3.82
C PRO A 61 10.99 -15.14 4.67
N GLY A 62 9.87 -15.62 4.12
CA GLY A 62 8.57 -15.63 4.80
C GLY A 62 7.91 -14.25 5.02
N SER A 63 8.50 -13.17 4.52
CA SER A 63 7.99 -11.80 4.70
C SER A 63 6.65 -11.54 4.01
N ARG A 64 5.94 -10.53 4.52
CA ARG A 64 4.71 -9.99 3.93
C ARG A 64 4.86 -8.49 3.69
N LEU A 65 4.59 -8.05 2.47
CA LEU A 65 4.63 -6.65 2.06
C LEU A 65 3.21 -6.16 1.78
N TRP A 66 2.87 -4.98 2.31
CA TRP A 66 1.66 -4.23 2.00
C TRP A 66 2.00 -2.93 1.31
N LEU A 67 1.40 -2.69 0.15
CA LEU A 67 1.50 -1.45 -0.62
C LEU A 67 0.10 -0.83 -0.75
N GLN A 68 0.04 0.48 -0.68
CA GLN A 68 -1.17 1.26 -0.91
C GLN A 68 -0.88 2.39 -1.89
N SER A 69 -1.72 2.51 -2.90
CA SER A 69 -1.67 3.62 -3.85
C SER A 69 -2.47 4.82 -3.35
N ALA A 70 -2.21 5.99 -3.93
CA ALA A 70 -3.00 7.20 -3.68
C ALA A 70 -4.48 7.06 -4.12
N SER A 71 -4.76 6.22 -5.12
CA SER A 71 -6.12 5.85 -5.56
C SER A 71 -6.84 4.92 -4.57
N GLY A 72 -6.13 4.43 -3.55
CA GLY A 72 -6.66 3.55 -2.51
C GLY A 72 -6.68 2.06 -2.88
N GLU A 73 -6.08 1.67 -4.02
CA GLU A 73 -5.82 0.27 -4.33
C GLU A 73 -4.73 -0.27 -3.40
N GLU A 74 -4.93 -1.48 -2.89
CA GLU A 74 -4.00 -2.15 -1.97
C GLU A 74 -3.44 -3.40 -2.62
N MET A 75 -2.14 -3.61 -2.49
CA MET A 75 -1.49 -4.86 -2.90
C MET A 75 -0.79 -5.51 -1.72
N VAL A 76 -0.97 -6.82 -1.61
CA VAL A 76 -0.28 -7.64 -0.61
C VAL A 76 0.56 -8.68 -1.30
N CYS A 77 1.84 -8.72 -0.93
CA CYS A 77 2.79 -9.72 -1.40
C CYS A 77 3.23 -10.61 -0.24
N GLN A 78 3.37 -11.91 -0.52
CA GLN A 78 3.90 -12.91 0.38
C GLN A 78 5.16 -13.53 -0.25
N SER A 79 6.29 -13.39 0.42
CA SER A 79 7.52 -14.10 0.07
C SER A 79 7.40 -15.55 0.55
N ARG A 80 7.71 -16.48 -0.35
CA ARG A 80 7.86 -17.92 -0.10
C ARG A 80 9.27 -18.42 -0.46
N SER A 81 10.17 -17.50 -0.78
CA SER A 81 11.57 -17.79 -1.06
C SER A 81 12.34 -18.03 0.24
N ASP A 82 13.32 -18.93 0.18
CA ASP A 82 14.29 -19.15 1.26
C ASP A 82 15.40 -18.07 1.27
N SER A 83 15.44 -17.24 0.23
CA SER A 83 16.41 -16.14 0.07
C SER A 83 15.72 -14.78 -0.04
N PRO A 84 16.37 -13.68 0.39
CA PRO A 84 15.81 -12.35 0.29
C PRO A 84 15.49 -11.94 -1.16
N ILE A 85 14.31 -11.34 -1.37
CA ILE A 85 13.85 -10.86 -2.66
C ILE A 85 13.95 -9.33 -2.69
N ALA A 86 14.62 -8.77 -3.70
CA ALA A 86 14.60 -7.33 -3.96
C ALA A 86 13.49 -6.98 -4.97
N LEU A 87 12.65 -6.02 -4.61
CA LEU A 87 11.61 -5.44 -5.45
C LEU A 87 11.98 -3.99 -5.76
N LEU A 88 12.07 -3.67 -7.04
CA LEU A 88 12.31 -2.31 -7.54
C LEU A 88 10.97 -1.69 -7.94
N ILE A 89 10.58 -0.60 -7.27
CA ILE A 89 9.43 0.20 -7.67
C ILE A 89 9.80 0.93 -8.96
N ASN A 90 9.23 0.53 -10.09
CA ASN A 90 9.59 1.09 -11.40
C ASN A 90 8.39 1.33 -12.32
N ARG A 91 7.16 1.18 -11.80
CA ARG A 91 5.94 1.39 -12.57
C ARG A 91 4.96 2.23 -11.78
N THR A 92 4.19 3.03 -12.49
CA THR A 92 3.09 3.82 -11.94
C THR A 92 1.82 3.01 -11.76
N ASP A 93 1.69 1.92 -12.52
CA ASP A 93 0.52 1.06 -12.55
C ASP A 93 0.84 -0.33 -11.97
N PRO A 94 -0.15 -1.04 -11.40
CA PRO A 94 0.04 -2.39 -10.91
C PRO A 94 0.51 -3.38 -12.00
N PRO A 95 1.43 -4.30 -11.69
CA PRO A 95 2.22 -4.35 -10.46
C PRO A 95 3.25 -3.21 -10.44
N TRP A 96 3.23 -2.38 -9.39
CA TRP A 96 4.05 -1.16 -9.26
C TRP A 96 5.57 -1.40 -9.22
N PHE A 97 5.98 -2.67 -9.25
CA PHE A 97 7.35 -3.10 -9.12
C PHE A 97 7.69 -4.20 -10.12
N SER A 98 8.99 -4.42 -10.25
CA SER A 98 9.56 -5.58 -10.90
C SER A 98 10.59 -6.23 -9.98
N SER A 99 10.94 -7.48 -10.27
CA SER A 99 12.08 -8.14 -9.63
C SER A 99 13.03 -8.61 -10.70
N ALA A 100 14.28 -8.14 -10.65
CA ALA A 100 15.31 -8.54 -11.60
C ALA A 100 15.81 -9.98 -11.39
N ARG A 101 15.58 -10.56 -10.20
CA ARG A 101 16.15 -11.85 -9.80
C ARG A 101 15.15 -12.98 -9.71
N LEU A 102 13.86 -12.71 -9.87
CA LEU A 102 12.83 -13.73 -9.85
C LEU A 102 12.55 -14.21 -11.28
N PRO A 103 12.81 -15.50 -11.60
CA PRO A 103 12.44 -16.05 -12.88
C PRO A 103 10.92 -16.30 -12.97
N ASP A 104 10.41 -16.45 -14.20
CA ASP A 104 9.01 -16.82 -14.49
C ASP A 104 7.95 -16.05 -13.67
N CYS A 105 7.96 -14.71 -13.81
CA CYS A 105 6.94 -13.85 -13.22
C CYS A 105 5.79 -13.59 -14.21
N ARG A 106 4.55 -13.81 -13.77
CA ARG A 106 3.33 -13.60 -14.57
C ARG A 106 2.30 -12.78 -13.80
N TRP A 107 1.75 -11.76 -14.47
CA TRP A 107 0.56 -11.03 -14.01
C TRP A 107 -0.68 -11.64 -14.64
N GLN A 108 -1.53 -12.27 -13.85
CA GLN A 108 -2.81 -12.82 -14.33
C GLN A 108 -3.86 -12.64 -13.23
N GLU A 109 -5.06 -12.22 -13.62
CA GLU A 109 -6.20 -12.10 -12.69
C GLU A 109 -5.88 -11.32 -11.41
N ARG A 110 -5.18 -10.18 -11.53
CA ARG A 110 -4.76 -9.33 -10.39
C ARG A 110 -3.76 -9.98 -9.43
N ARG A 111 -3.12 -11.06 -9.89
CA ARG A 111 -2.11 -11.79 -9.14
C ARG A 111 -0.77 -11.71 -9.85
N TRP A 112 0.27 -11.35 -9.11
CA TRP A 112 1.66 -11.48 -9.57
C TRP A 112 2.22 -12.77 -8.98
N ARG A 113 2.56 -13.73 -9.83
CA ARG A 113 3.14 -15.01 -9.42
C ARG A 113 4.54 -15.11 -10.00
N CYS A 114 5.54 -15.34 -9.16
CA CYS A 114 6.89 -15.66 -9.60
C CYS A 114 7.31 -17.02 -9.07
N GLY A 115 7.88 -17.84 -9.95
CA GLY A 115 8.41 -19.16 -9.63
C GLY A 115 9.93 -19.20 -9.62
N ASP A 116 10.51 -20.36 -9.33
CA ASP A 116 11.93 -20.66 -9.55
C ASP A 116 12.20 -21.30 -10.93
N GLY A 117 11.17 -21.39 -11.79
CA GLY A 117 11.20 -22.11 -13.06
C GLY A 117 11.05 -23.63 -12.94
N ARG A 118 11.07 -24.20 -11.73
CA ARG A 118 10.88 -25.63 -11.43
C ARG A 118 9.54 -25.92 -10.73
N GLY A 119 8.63 -24.95 -10.76
CA GLY A 119 7.30 -25.05 -10.15
C GLY A 119 7.23 -24.60 -8.69
N LYS A 120 8.35 -24.24 -8.03
CA LYS A 120 8.30 -23.66 -6.68
C LYS A 120 7.91 -22.19 -6.77
N MET A 121 6.84 -21.81 -6.07
CA MET A 121 6.41 -20.41 -5.97
C MET A 121 7.31 -19.64 -4.99
N LEU A 122 7.93 -18.56 -5.46
CA LEU A 122 8.84 -17.72 -4.68
C LEU A 122 8.18 -16.44 -4.17
N LEU A 123 7.28 -15.86 -4.97
CA LEU A 123 6.55 -14.64 -4.62
C LEU A 123 5.12 -14.73 -5.16
N LEU A 124 4.16 -14.37 -4.31
CA LEU A 124 2.76 -14.20 -4.68
C LEU A 124 2.30 -12.83 -4.23
N CYS A 125 1.73 -12.04 -5.14
CA CYS A 125 1.06 -10.79 -4.81
C CYS A 125 -0.37 -10.77 -5.32
N VAL A 126 -1.25 -10.06 -4.60
CA VAL A 126 -2.66 -9.90 -4.94
C VAL A 126 -3.02 -8.42 -4.83
N LEU A 127 -3.69 -7.87 -5.84
CA LEU A 127 -4.23 -6.51 -5.85
C LEU A 127 -5.72 -6.51 -5.51
N ALA A 128 -6.09 -5.75 -4.49
CA ALA A 128 -7.47 -5.37 -4.22
C ALA A 128 -7.78 -4.01 -4.82
N GLU A 129 -8.83 -3.97 -5.64
CA GLU A 129 -9.46 -2.71 -6.01
C GLU A 129 -10.50 -2.32 -4.96
N ASN A 130 -10.58 -1.03 -4.67
CA ASN A 130 -11.79 -0.48 -4.08
C ASN A 130 -12.90 -0.58 -5.12
N ARG A 131 -13.68 -1.67 -5.07
CA ARG A 131 -15.10 -1.52 -5.39
C ARG A 131 -15.67 -0.67 -4.28
N GLY A 132 -15.60 0.65 -4.44
CA GLY A 132 -16.60 1.50 -3.84
C GLY A 132 -17.92 0.93 -4.33
N GLU A 133 -18.66 0.25 -3.46
CA GLU A 133 -20.09 0.17 -3.66
C GLU A 133 -20.56 1.62 -3.61
N GLU A 134 -20.61 2.26 -4.78
CA GLU A 134 -21.51 3.37 -5.02
C GLU A 134 -22.90 2.78 -4.75
N LYS A 135 -23.34 2.85 -3.50
CA LYS A 135 -24.74 2.70 -3.15
C LYS A 135 -25.46 3.85 -3.85
N ARG A 136 -25.78 3.68 -5.14
CA ARG A 136 -26.96 4.30 -5.73
C ARG A 136 -28.15 3.71 -5.01
N THR A 137 -28.44 4.26 -3.83
CA THR A 137 -29.75 4.10 -3.21
C THR A 137 -30.62 5.15 -3.88
N ASP A 138 -30.96 4.91 -5.14
CA ASP A 138 -31.93 5.70 -5.87
C ASP A 138 -33.30 5.11 -5.54
N THR A 139 -33.81 5.47 -4.37
CA THR A 139 -35.21 5.31 -3.99
C THR A 139 -35.48 6.31 -2.86
N PRO A 140 -36.23 7.41 -3.12
CA PRO A 140 -36.71 8.26 -2.04
C PRO A 140 -37.75 7.47 -1.24
N GLN A 141 -37.41 7.07 -0.01
CA GLN A 141 -38.38 6.49 0.91
C GLN A 141 -39.28 7.61 1.47
N PRO A 142 -40.61 7.44 1.45
CA PRO A 142 -41.54 8.42 1.99
C PRO A 142 -41.40 8.49 3.52
N ALA A 143 -41.36 9.71 4.04
CA ALA A 143 -41.30 9.99 5.47
C ALA A 143 -42.62 9.62 6.15
N THR A 144 -42.58 8.72 7.13
CA THR A 144 -43.66 8.56 8.13
C THR A 144 -43.11 8.23 9.51
N SER A 145 -43.36 9.19 10.42
CA SER A 145 -43.57 9.11 11.87
C SER A 145 -42.51 8.51 12.81
N LEU A 146 -41.85 9.42 13.54
CA LEU A 146 -41.64 9.43 15.01
C LEU A 146 -41.21 8.11 15.70
N VAL A 147 -39.92 8.01 16.06
CA VAL A 147 -39.47 7.38 17.31
C VAL A 147 -38.38 8.24 17.97
N LEU A 148 -38.78 8.82 19.11
CA LEU A 148 -38.07 9.32 20.28
C LEU A 148 -36.56 9.63 20.18
N ARG A 149 -36.26 10.92 20.40
CA ARG A 149 -34.91 11.48 20.64
C ARG A 149 -34.32 10.90 21.92
N SER A 150 -33.19 10.19 21.82
CA SER A 150 -32.27 9.97 22.95
C SER A 150 -31.33 11.18 23.11
N PRO A 151 -30.78 11.45 24.31
CA PRO A 151 -29.98 12.64 24.61
C PRO A 151 -28.68 12.70 23.78
N PRO A 152 -28.06 13.88 23.59
CA PRO A 152 -26.83 14.00 22.80
C PRO A 152 -25.67 13.46 23.63
N GLY A 153 -25.36 12.18 23.43
CA GLY A 153 -24.27 11.51 24.13
C GLY A 153 -24.26 10.03 23.78
N VAL A 154 -23.39 9.66 22.85
CA VAL A 154 -23.08 8.28 22.46
C VAL A 154 -24.26 7.53 21.82
N ALA A 155 -24.60 7.90 20.59
CA ALA A 155 -25.27 6.97 19.70
C ALA A 155 -24.33 5.78 19.47
N GLY A 156 -24.70 4.63 20.04
CA GLY A 156 -23.97 3.39 19.90
C GLY A 156 -23.67 3.10 18.44
N GLN A 157 -22.39 3.15 18.08
CA GLN A 157 -21.91 2.51 16.87
C GLN A 157 -22.28 1.03 16.98
N ASP A 158 -23.11 0.57 16.05
CA ASP A 158 -23.50 -0.82 15.94
C ASP A 158 -22.25 -1.68 15.77
N CYS A 159 -21.77 -2.24 16.89
CA CYS A 159 -20.58 -3.09 17.00
C CYS A 159 -20.71 -4.40 16.21
N ARG A 160 -21.79 -4.60 15.46
CA ARG A 160 -21.99 -5.74 14.54
C ARG A 160 -21.35 -5.53 13.17
N THR A 161 -20.96 -4.31 12.83
CA THR A 161 -20.36 -4.04 11.51
C THR A 161 -18.84 -4.10 11.58
N VAL A 162 -18.27 -5.22 11.11
CA VAL A 162 -16.83 -5.32 10.83
C VAL A 162 -16.44 -4.12 9.94
N PRO A 163 -15.51 -3.25 10.36
CA PRO A 163 -15.11 -2.10 9.56
C PRO A 163 -14.69 -2.54 8.15
N GLN A 164 -15.07 -1.78 7.13
CA GLN A 164 -14.78 -2.13 5.73
C GLN A 164 -13.27 -2.31 5.47
N ALA A 165 -12.41 -1.62 6.23
CA ALA A 165 -10.96 -1.81 6.21
C ALA A 165 -10.55 -3.23 6.65
N VAL A 166 -11.16 -3.76 7.71
CA VAL A 166 -10.90 -5.12 8.23
C VAL A 166 -11.40 -6.17 7.24
N ARG A 167 -12.59 -5.98 6.64
CA ARG A 167 -13.13 -6.86 5.60
C ARG A 167 -12.20 -6.96 4.39
N ARG A 168 -11.66 -5.83 3.92
CA ARG A 168 -10.72 -5.76 2.79
C ARG A 168 -9.44 -6.54 3.08
N GLY A 169 -8.86 -6.30 4.27
CA GLY A 169 -7.64 -7.00 4.69
C GLY A 169 -7.82 -8.52 4.80
N LEU A 170 -8.96 -8.98 5.33
CA LEU A 170 -9.27 -10.41 5.44
C LEU A 170 -9.43 -11.07 4.09
N ARG A 171 -10.15 -10.43 3.15
CA ARG A 171 -10.32 -10.94 1.79
C ARG A 171 -8.99 -11.16 1.11
N LEU A 172 -8.08 -10.19 1.21
CA LEU A 172 -6.73 -10.29 0.67
C LEU A 172 -5.95 -11.47 1.27
N CYS A 173 -6.01 -11.66 2.59
CA CYS A 173 -5.36 -12.79 3.27
C CYS A 173 -5.92 -14.15 2.83
N LEU A 174 -7.25 -14.26 2.67
CA LEU A 174 -7.90 -15.47 2.19
C LEU A 174 -7.49 -15.80 0.75
N GLU A 175 -7.49 -14.80 -0.13
CA GLU A 175 -7.05 -14.97 -1.53
C GLU A 175 -5.56 -15.35 -1.63
N LEU A 176 -4.71 -14.83 -0.76
CA LEU A 176 -3.28 -15.17 -0.68
C LEU A 176 -3.01 -16.60 -0.18
N THR A 177 -3.82 -17.07 0.76
CA THR A 177 -3.67 -18.41 1.35
C THR A 177 -4.41 -19.48 0.56
N GLY A 178 -5.28 -19.08 -0.38
CA GLY A 178 -6.14 -19.99 -1.13
C GLY A 178 -7.28 -20.57 -0.28
N ARG A 179 -7.60 -19.95 0.87
CA ARG A 179 -8.70 -20.37 1.73
C ARG A 179 -10.02 -19.76 1.24
N THR A 180 -11.05 -20.59 1.16
CA THR A 180 -12.43 -20.18 0.86
C THR A 180 -13.35 -20.29 2.07
N ASP A 181 -12.83 -20.82 3.19
CA ASP A 181 -13.62 -21.06 4.39
C ASP A 181 -14.07 -19.72 5.03
N PRO A 182 -15.29 -19.66 5.57
CA PRO A 182 -15.77 -18.49 6.29
C PRO A 182 -14.92 -18.25 7.55
N VAL A 183 -14.31 -17.06 7.66
CA VAL A 183 -13.57 -16.63 8.85
C VAL A 183 -14.53 -15.91 9.80
N SER A 184 -14.77 -16.49 10.97
CA SER A 184 -15.45 -15.81 12.06
C SER A 184 -14.46 -14.89 12.79
N LEU A 185 -14.84 -13.65 13.04
CA LEU A 185 -14.08 -12.74 13.90
C LEU A 185 -14.91 -12.48 15.15
N SER A 186 -14.32 -12.64 16.33
CA SER A 186 -14.91 -12.11 17.55
C SER A 186 -13.95 -11.10 18.18
N TRP A 187 -14.51 -10.05 18.75
CA TRP A 187 -13.74 -9.06 19.48
C TRP A 187 -14.48 -8.63 20.74
N GLN A 188 -13.70 -8.27 21.76
CA GLN A 188 -14.23 -7.72 23.01
C GLN A 188 -14.04 -6.21 23.01
N THR A 189 -15.10 -5.46 23.31
CA THR A 189 -15.04 -4.00 23.49
C THR A 189 -14.96 -3.64 24.97
N GLY A 190 -14.08 -2.70 25.31
CA GLY A 190 -14.05 -2.07 26.63
C GLY A 190 -15.24 -1.14 26.87
N GLU A 191 -15.41 -0.70 28.12
CA GLU A 191 -16.43 0.28 28.52
C GLU A 191 -16.25 1.65 27.83
N ASP A 192 -15.06 1.90 27.28
CA ASP A 192 -14.71 3.08 26.47
C ASP A 192 -15.05 2.92 24.98
N GLY A 193 -15.67 1.81 24.59
CA GLY A 193 -16.00 1.49 23.20
C GLY A 193 -14.80 1.09 22.34
N ARG A 194 -13.61 0.89 22.93
CA ARG A 194 -12.41 0.47 22.18
C ARG A 194 -12.30 -1.06 22.15
N VAL A 195 -11.83 -1.60 21.04
CA VAL A 195 -11.54 -3.04 20.92
C VAL A 195 -10.35 -3.39 21.81
N LYS A 196 -10.57 -4.25 22.81
CA LYS A 196 -9.54 -4.74 23.73
C LYS A 196 -8.84 -5.98 23.20
N GLU A 197 -9.57 -6.86 22.53
CA GLU A 197 -9.03 -8.15 22.09
C GLU A 197 -9.73 -8.63 20.81
N ILE A 198 -8.97 -9.20 19.87
CA ILE A 198 -9.47 -9.80 18.62
C ILE A 198 -9.10 -11.27 18.65
N HIS A 199 -10.10 -12.15 18.59
CA HIS A 199 -9.92 -13.58 18.51
C HIS A 199 -10.06 -14.02 17.04
N LEU A 200 -9.05 -14.73 16.55
CA LEU A 200 -9.06 -15.38 15.24
C LEU A 200 -9.23 -16.89 15.46
N PRO A 201 -10.05 -17.58 14.65
CA PRO A 201 -10.12 -19.04 14.68
C PRO A 201 -8.76 -19.64 14.27
N PRO A 202 -8.45 -20.86 14.74
CA PRO A 202 -7.22 -21.55 14.41
C PRO A 202 -7.00 -21.78 12.91
#